data_AF-X0WR07-F1
#
_entry.id   AF-X0WR07-F1
#
_cell.length_a   1.000
_cell.length_b   1.000
_cell.length_c   1.000
_cell.angle_alpha   90.00
_cell.angle_beta   90.00
_cell.angle_gamma   90.00
#
_symmetry.space_group_name_H-M   'P 1'
#
loop_
_entity.id
_entity.type
_entity.pdbx_description
1 polymer ?
#
loop_
_entity_poly.entity_id
_entity_poly.type
_entity_poly.pdbx_seq_one_letter_code
_entity_poly.pdbx_strand_id
1 'polypeptide(L)' 'MRDEAVSKIFNTAGDDGRDFLFEHEAKELCALYGLPVTRIKVAETEEKTVEAAWEIGFPVVLKIVSP' A
#
# COMPACT_ATOMS: atom_id res chain seq x y z
N MET A 1 11.84 -8.53 14.59
CA MET A 1 11.73 -7.05 14.64
C MET A 1 10.83 -6.70 15.82
N ARG A 2 10.98 -5.55 16.49
CA ARG A 2 10.26 -5.28 17.76
C ARG A 2 8.83 -4.77 17.61
N ASP A 3 8.42 -4.42 16.39
CA ASP A 3 7.09 -3.91 16.07
C ASP A 3 6.29 -4.96 15.29
N GLU A 4 5.09 -5.27 15.76
CA GLU A 4 4.21 -6.29 15.19
C GLU A 4 3.66 -5.87 13.82
N ALA A 5 3.30 -4.59 13.65
CA ALA A 5 2.79 -4.06 12.39
C ALA A 5 3.88 -4.10 11.31
N VAL A 6 5.11 -3.71 11.66
CA VAL A 6 6.23 -3.78 10.73
C VAL A 6 6.55 -5.24 10.38
N SER A 7 6.50 -6.15 11.36
CA SER A 7 6.77 -7.59 11.12
C SER A 7 5.72 -8.21 10.19
N LYS A 8 4.46 -7.80 10.32
CA LYS A 8 3.36 -8.25 9.46
C LYS A 8 3.63 -7.95 7.98
N ILE A 9 4.12 -6.75 7.66
CA ILE A 9 4.42 -6.33 6.28
C ILE A 9 5.44 -7.27 5.62
N PHE A 10 6.57 -7.55 6.30
CA PHE A 10 7.59 -8.43 5.75
C PHE A 10 7.18 -9.90 5.75
N ASN A 11 6.41 -10.34 6.75
CA ASN A 11 5.87 -11.70 6.76
C ASN A 11 4.93 -11.92 5.58
N THR A 12 4.03 -10.98 5.27
CA THR A 12 3.16 -11.08 4.08
C THR A 12 3.97 -11.22 2.80
N ALA A 13 5.01 -10.40 2.59
CA ALA A 13 5.87 -10.53 1.42
C ALA A 13 6.64 -11.87 1.39
N GLY A 14 7.16 -12.32 2.53
CA GLY A 14 7.88 -13.59 2.64
C GLY A 14 6.98 -14.81 2.44
N ASP A 15 5.76 -14.79 2.97
CA ASP A 15 4.75 -15.84 2.81
C ASP A 15 4.30 -15.95 1.34
N ASP A 16 4.29 -14.82 0.62
CA ASP A 16 4.07 -14.75 -0.84
C ASP A 16 5.31 -15.16 -1.66
N GLY A 17 6.44 -15.47 -1.02
CA GLY A 17 7.70 -15.81 -1.69
C GLY A 17 8.39 -14.64 -2.40
N ARG A 18 8.03 -13.39 -2.05
CA ARG A 18 8.61 -12.17 -2.62
C ARG A 18 9.79 -11.68 -1.80
N ASP A 19 10.81 -11.16 -2.47
CA ASP A 19 11.94 -10.43 -1.87
C ASP A 19 11.78 -8.91 -1.96
N PHE A 20 10.60 -8.44 -2.38
CA PHE A 20 10.23 -7.05 -2.52
C PHE A 20 8.85 -6.74 -1.92
N LEU A 21 8.63 -5.47 -1.60
CA LEU A 21 7.33 -4.93 -1.18
C LEU A 21 6.63 -4.26 -2.35
N PHE A 22 5.31 -4.38 -2.43
CA PHE A 22 4.49 -3.54 -3.30
C PHE A 22 4.49 -2.08 -2.80
N GLU A 23 4.15 -1.13 -3.68
CA GLU A 23 4.17 0.31 -3.33
C GLU A 23 3.31 0.64 -2.08
N HIS A 24 2.17 -0.05 -1.92
CA HIS A 24 1.29 0.18 -0.78
C HIS A 24 1.89 -0.35 0.54
N GLU A 25 2.51 -1.52 0.53
CA GLU A 25 3.24 -2.10 1.67
C GLU A 25 4.44 -1.20 2.07
N ALA A 26 5.20 -0.71 1.09
CA ALA A 26 6.33 0.18 1.33
C ALA A 26 5.89 1.54 1.89
N LYS A 27 4.77 2.09 1.43
CA LYS A 27 4.22 3.35 1.97
C LYS A 27 3.67 3.18 3.38
N GLU A 28 3.04 2.05 3.67
CA GLU A 28 2.61 1.71 5.04
C GLU A 28 3.81 1.64 5.99
N LEU A 29 4.87 0.95 5.57
CA LEU A 29 6.14 0.90 6.31
C LEU A 29 6.70 2.31 6.58
N CYS A 30 6.83 3.14 5.54
CA CYS A 30 7.32 4.52 5.68
C CYS A 30 6.47 5.35 6.66
N ALA A 31 5.14 5.20 6.60
CA ALA A 31 4.22 5.91 7.49
C ALA A 31 4.38 5.48 8.95
N LEU A 32 4.61 4.19 9.23
CA LEU A 32 4.89 3.69 10.59
C LEU A 32 6.15 4.32 11.21
N TYR A 33 7.11 4.72 10.38
CA TYR A 33 8.31 5.45 10.81
C TYR A 33 8.15 6.97 10.79
N GLY A 34 6.93 7.48 10.60
CA GLY A 34 6.63 8.92 10.62
C GLY A 34 7.07 9.67 9.35
N LEU A 35 7.41 8.95 8.28
CA LEU A 35 7.69 9.59 6.99
C LEU A 35 6.37 10.01 6.32
N PRO A 36 6.29 11.23 5.76
CA PRO A 36 5.11 11.66 5.03
C PRO A 36 4.94 10.83 3.76
N VAL A 37 3.77 10.25 3.58
CA VAL A 37 3.38 9.50 2.38
C VAL A 37 2.10 10.07 1.78
N THR A 38 1.93 9.90 0.48
CA THR A 38 0.67 10.24 -0.20
C THR A 38 -0.46 9.36 0.33
N ARG A 39 -1.69 9.90 0.41
CA ARG A 39 -2.89 9.06 0.59
C ARG A 39 -3.01 8.08 -0.58
N ILE A 40 -3.24 6.81 -0.27
CA ILE A 40 -3.37 5.73 -1.25
C ILE A 40 -4.49 4.79 -0.84
N LYS A 41 -5.05 4.07 -1.82
CA LYS A 41 -5.98 2.96 -1.61
C LYS A 41 -5.77 1.95 -2.73
N VAL A 42 -5.69 0.67 -2.38
CA VAL A 42 -5.66 -0.43 -3.35
C VAL A 42 -7.11 -0.80 -3.67
N ALA A 43 -7.42 -0.95 -4.97
CA ALA A 43 -8.73 -1.33 -5.46
C ALA A 43 -8.58 -2.47 -6.47
N GLU A 44 -9.48 -3.44 -6.40
CA GLU A 44 -9.46 -4.65 -7.23
C GLU A 44 -10.41 -4.58 -8.42
N THR A 45 -11.34 -3.63 -8.42
CA THR A 45 -12.34 -3.43 -9.48
C THR A 45 -12.42 -1.97 -9.86
N GLU A 46 -13.00 -1.70 -11.04
CA GLU A 46 -13.23 -0.35 -11.52
C GLU A 46 -14.12 0.45 -10.56
N GLU A 47 -15.21 -0.16 -10.07
CA GLU A 47 -16.14 0.48 -9.14
C GLU A 47 -15.44 0.90 -7.84
N LYS A 48 -14.67 -0.01 -7.24
CA LYS A 48 -13.86 0.29 -6.04
C LYS A 48 -12.80 1.36 -6.32
N THR A 49 -12.29 1.43 -7.55
CA THR A 49 -11.32 2.45 -7.97
C THR A 49 -11.95 3.83 -8.03
N VAL A 50 -13.18 3.93 -8.54
CA VAL A 50 -13.95 5.18 -8.58
C VAL A 50 -14.28 5.66 -7.17
N GLU A 51 -14.73 4.77 -6.29
CA GLU A 51 -14.98 5.08 -4.88
C GLU A 51 -13.72 5.59 -4.17
N ALA A 52 -12.59 4.90 -4.37
CA ALA A 52 -11.29 5.31 -3.84
C ALA A 52 -10.87 6.71 -4.33
N ALA A 53 -11.11 7.03 -5.61
CA ALA A 53 -10.78 8.33 -6.17
C ALA A 53 -11.57 9.47 -5.50
N TRP A 54 -12.85 9.26 -5.19
CA TRP A 54 -13.67 10.23 -4.46
C TRP A 54 -13.22 10.43 -3.01
N GLU A 55 -12.84 9.34 -2.32
CA GLU A 55 -12.33 9.41 -0.95
C GLU A 55 -10.97 10.15 -0.86
N ILE A 56 -10.09 9.92 -1.84
CA ILE A 56 -8.79 10.60 -1.93
C ILE A 56 -8.99 12.06 -2.34
N GLY A 57 -9.87 12.33 -3.32
CA GLY A 57 -10.07 13.66 -3.90
C GLY A 57 -9.17 13.93 -5.10
N PHE A 58 -9.71 14.63 -6.09
CA PHE A 58 -9.10 14.86 -7.40
C PHE A 58 -8.09 16.03 -7.43
N PRO A 59 -7.11 16.00 -8.36
CA PRO A 59 -6.82 14.93 -9.32
C PRO A 59 -6.13 13.72 -8.65
N VAL A 60 -6.36 12.52 -9.19
CA VAL A 60 -5.77 11.26 -8.70
C VAL A 60 -4.81 10.64 -9.71
N VAL A 61 -3.93 9.76 -9.21
CA VAL A 61 -3.05 8.92 -10.02
C VAL A 61 -3.46 7.46 -9.83
N LEU A 62 -3.60 6.72 -10.93
CA LEU A 62 -3.81 5.29 -10.91
C LEU A 62 -2.51 4.57 -11.26
N LYS A 63 -2.16 3.53 -10.50
CA LYS A 63 -1.01 2.68 -10.74
C LYS A 63 -1.42 1.22 -10.59
N ILE A 64 -0.94 0.37 -11.50
CA ILE A 64 -1.13 -1.07 -11.38
C ILE A 64 -0.33 -1.61 -10.18
N VAL A 65 -0.90 -2.55 -9.44
CA VAL A 65 -0.17 -3.35 -8.44
C VAL A 65 0.13 -4.70 -9.07
N SER A 66 1.40 -4.94 -9.37
CA SER A 66 1.88 -6.13 -10.06
C SER A 66 3.38 -6.30 -9.75
N PRO A 67 3.97 -7.50 -9.84
CA PRO A 67 5.24 -7.58 -10.56
C PRO A 67 5.04 -7.10 -12.01
#